data_AF-B3RAS2-F1
#
_entry.id   AF-B3RAS2-F1
#
_cell.length_a   1.000
_cell.length_b   1.000
_cell.length_c   1.000
_cell.angle_alpha   90.00
_cell.angle_beta   90.00
_cell.angle_gamma   90.00
#
_symmetry.space_group_name_H-M   'P 1'
#
loop_
_entity.id
_entity.type
_entity.pdbx_description
1 polymer ?
#
loop_
_entity_poly.entity_id
_entity_poly.type
_entity_poly.pdbx_seq_one_letter_code
_entity_poly.pdbx_strand_id
1 'polypeptide(L)'
;MIQTAPVQLTPLTDDAVVPAIRFETSTDLRLDTGYTRTLARSSIWKPAGRLPQGTVYRPAGTVFTIEGRQVHEAYLVIQGKRLVGFYLPGEQSYSPLSMAVPITTGEIQ
;
A
#
# COMPACT_ATOMS: atom_id res chain seq x y z
N MET A 1 8.47 -12.49 11.31
CA MET A 1 8.41 -12.64 9.83
C MET A 1 7.13 -11.94 9.41
N ILE A 2 7.10 -11.26 8.26
CA ILE A 2 5.82 -10.73 7.77
C ILE A 2 4.94 -11.90 7.32
N GLN A 3 3.65 -11.84 7.62
CA GLN A 3 2.70 -12.84 7.12
C GLN A 3 2.36 -12.49 5.68
N THR A 4 2.40 -13.46 4.78
CA THR A 4 2.05 -13.25 3.37
C THR A 4 1.17 -14.38 2.84
N ALA A 5 0.35 -14.05 1.84
CA ALA A 5 -0.43 -15.00 1.05
C ALA A 5 -0.24 -14.68 -0.44
N PRO A 6 0.01 -15.67 -1.32
CA PRO A 6 0.10 -15.43 -2.75
C PRO A 6 -1.18 -14.80 -3.30
N VAL A 7 -1.05 -13.80 -4.17
CA VAL A 7 -2.19 -13.14 -4.83
C VAL A 7 -1.84 -12.77 -6.25
N GLN A 8 -2.85 -12.65 -7.10
CA GLN A 8 -2.67 -12.15 -8.46
C GLN A 8 -3.23 -10.73 -8.57
N LEU A 9 -2.38 -9.80 -8.99
CA LEU A 9 -2.76 -8.41 -9.17
C LEU A 9 -3.63 -8.28 -10.43
N THR A 10 -4.86 -7.81 -10.26
CA THR A 10 -5.73 -7.52 -11.41
C THR A 10 -5.33 -6.16 -11.99
N PRO A 11 -5.01 -6.06 -13.29
CA PRO A 11 -4.67 -4.78 -13.90
C PRO A 11 -5.86 -3.82 -13.86
N LEU A 12 -5.57 -2.52 -13.82
CA LEU A 12 -6.59 -1.49 -13.98
C LEU A 12 -7.04 -1.54 -15.45
N THR A 13 -8.32 -1.75 -15.69
CA THR A 13 -8.91 -1.68 -17.02
C THR A 13 -9.09 -0.21 -17.42
N ASP A 14 -8.90 0.12 -18.69
CA ASP A 14 -8.92 1.51 -19.21
C ASP A 14 -10.22 2.28 -18.88
N ASP A 15 -11.35 1.59 -18.73
CA ASP A 15 -12.63 2.24 -18.40
C ASP A 15 -12.73 2.79 -16.97
N ALA A 16 -11.87 2.34 -16.06
CA ALA A 16 -11.90 2.75 -14.66
C ALA A 16 -10.71 3.68 -14.34
N VAL A 17 -10.93 4.99 -14.47
CA VAL A 17 -9.96 6.00 -14.05
C VAL A 17 -9.81 5.93 -12.53
N VAL A 18 -8.75 5.26 -12.07
CA VAL A 18 -8.31 5.33 -10.68
C VAL A 18 -7.29 6.48 -10.61
N PRO A 19 -7.53 7.54 -9.82
CA PRO A 19 -6.59 8.64 -9.71
C PRO A 19 -5.36 8.24 -8.89
N ALA A 20 -4.25 8.95 -9.10
CA ALA A 20 -3.18 8.91 -8.12
C ALA A 20 -3.63 9.62 -6.84
N ILE A 21 -2.98 9.30 -5.73
CA ILE A 21 -3.30 9.88 -4.42
C ILE A 21 -2.07 10.57 -3.84
N ARG A 22 -2.33 11.61 -3.05
CA ARG A 22 -1.33 12.29 -2.23
C ARG A 22 -1.76 12.25 -0.77
N PHE A 23 -0.87 11.84 0.11
CA PHE A 23 -1.12 11.89 1.55
C PHE A 23 -1.20 13.33 2.05
N GLU A 24 -2.24 13.67 2.80
CA GLU A 24 -2.43 15.03 3.34
C GLU A 24 -1.77 15.21 4.71
N THR A 25 -1.63 14.10 5.44
CA THR A 25 -0.98 14.01 6.75
C THR A 25 0.03 12.87 6.76
N SER A 26 1.04 12.98 7.64
CA SER A 26 1.91 11.84 7.91
C SER A 26 1.15 10.78 8.70
N THR A 27 1.27 9.52 8.30
CA THR A 27 0.62 8.38 8.97
C THR A 27 1.67 7.38 9.42
N ASP A 28 1.77 7.15 10.72
CA ASP A 28 2.64 6.11 11.28
C ASP A 28 1.94 4.75 11.27
N LEU A 29 2.66 3.76 10.75
CA LEU A 29 2.25 2.38 10.65
C LEU A 29 3.06 1.57 11.63
N ARG A 30 2.37 0.75 12.43
CA ARG A 30 3.02 -0.30 13.22
C ARG A 30 2.77 -1.63 12.52
N LEU A 31 3.85 -2.26 12.10
CA LEU A 31 3.81 -3.59 11.50
C LEU A 31 3.69 -4.65 12.61
N ASP A 32 3.10 -5.80 12.28
CA ASP A 32 2.96 -6.93 13.21
C ASP A 32 4.32 -7.51 13.64
N THR A 33 5.37 -7.19 12.88
CA THR A 33 6.77 -7.48 13.17
C THR A 33 7.34 -6.63 14.31
N GLY A 34 6.62 -5.60 14.76
CA GLY A 34 7.05 -4.65 15.79
C GLY A 34 7.73 -3.39 15.25
N TYR A 35 8.10 -3.38 13.96
CA TYR A 35 8.72 -2.23 13.31
C TYR A 35 7.70 -1.16 12.95
N THR A 36 8.17 0.09 12.84
CA THR A 36 7.35 1.22 12.41
C THR A 36 7.79 1.73 11.04
N ARG A 37 6.82 2.31 10.33
CA ARG A 37 7.02 3.02 9.07
C ARG A 37 6.15 4.26 9.02
N THR A 38 6.66 5.31 8.42
CA THR A 38 5.89 6.55 8.22
C THR A 38 5.54 6.69 6.75
N LEU A 39 4.26 6.84 6.45
CA LEU A 39 3.78 7.37 5.19
C LEU A 39 3.85 8.89 5.30
N ALA A 40 4.81 9.50 4.61
CA ALA A 40 5.05 10.93 4.74
C ALA A 40 3.90 11.74 4.12
N ARG A 41 3.56 12.86 4.78
CA ARG A 41 2.75 13.91 4.17
C ARG A 41 3.31 14.30 2.79
N SER A 42 2.41 14.58 1.86
CA SER A 42 2.70 14.92 0.46
C SER A 42 3.32 13.79 -0.37
N SER A 43 3.52 12.59 0.18
CA SER A 43 3.92 11.43 -0.62
C SER A 43 2.86 11.10 -1.66
N ILE A 44 3.30 10.82 -2.89
CA ILE A 44 2.43 10.53 -4.02
C ILE A 44 2.46 9.04 -4.32
N TRP A 45 1.29 8.46 -4.56
CA TRP A 45 1.12 7.06 -4.86
C TRP A 45 0.24 6.88 -6.09
N LYS A 46 0.72 6.11 -7.06
CA LYS A 46 0.03 5.84 -8.32
C LYS A 46 -0.67 4.49 -8.24
N PRO A 47 -1.88 4.36 -8.79
CA PRO A 47 -2.58 3.09 -8.78
C PRO A 47 -1.82 2.09 -9.65
N ALA A 48 -1.76 0.85 -9.20
CA ALA A 48 -1.01 -0.24 -9.82
C ALA A 48 -1.90 -1.43 -10.21
N GLY A 49 -3.06 -1.58 -9.57
CA GLY A 49 -3.98 -2.69 -9.82
C GLY A 49 -5.02 -2.83 -8.71
N ARG A 50 -5.73 -3.96 -8.71
CA ARG A 50 -6.71 -4.32 -7.68
C ARG A 50 -6.44 -5.72 -7.15
N LEU A 51 -6.76 -5.88 -5.87
CA LEU A 51 -6.87 -7.15 -5.15
C LEU A 51 -8.28 -7.22 -4.52
N PRO A 52 -8.76 -8.42 -4.11
CA PRO A 52 -10.01 -8.53 -3.36
C PRO A 52 -10.06 -7.64 -2.10
N GLN A 53 -8.91 -7.35 -1.50
CA GLN A 53 -8.76 -6.55 -0.29
C GLN A 53 -8.81 -5.04 -0.57
N GLY A 54 -8.56 -4.59 -1.80
CA GLY A 54 -8.55 -3.16 -2.13
C GLY A 54 -7.76 -2.79 -3.37
N THR A 55 -7.66 -1.48 -3.61
CA THR A 55 -6.85 -0.91 -4.70
C THR A 55 -5.39 -0.86 -4.28
N VAL A 56 -4.50 -1.29 -5.17
CA VAL A 56 -3.06 -1.30 -4.95
C VAL A 56 -2.46 -0.01 -5.47
N TYR A 57 -1.66 0.66 -4.64
CA TYR A 57 -0.95 1.89 -4.99
C TYR A 57 0.55 1.74 -4.78
N ARG A 58 1.34 2.04 -5.81
CA ARG A 58 2.81 2.07 -5.76
C ARG A 58 3.33 3.47 -5.47
N PRO A 59 4.45 3.63 -4.76
CA PRO A 59 5.04 4.94 -4.53
C PRO A 59 5.51 5.58 -5.84
N ALA A 60 5.37 6.89 -5.97
CA ALA A 60 5.85 7.65 -7.13
C ALA A 60 7.22 8.28 -6.85
N GLY A 61 8.22 7.98 -7.68
CA GLY A 61 9.55 8.60 -7.60
C GLY A 61 10.41 8.12 -6.43
N THR A 62 10.02 7.05 -5.74
CA THR A 62 10.79 6.41 -4.66
C THR A 62 10.41 4.94 -4.53
N VAL A 63 11.14 4.19 -3.69
CA VAL A 63 10.81 2.83 -3.27
C VAL A 63 10.35 2.89 -1.82
N PHE A 64 9.23 2.24 -1.52
CA PHE A 64 8.75 2.06 -0.15
C PHE A 64 8.98 0.61 0.27
N THR A 65 9.48 0.44 1.50
CA THR A 65 9.78 -0.90 2.03
C THR A 65 9.16 -1.11 3.40
N ILE A 66 8.73 -2.34 3.67
CA ILE A 66 8.33 -2.80 5.00
C ILE A 66 9.36 -3.79 5.54
N GLU A 67 9.47 -3.84 6.86
CA GLU A 67 10.50 -4.61 7.55
C GLU A 67 9.90 -5.72 8.42
N GLY A 68 10.55 -6.89 8.36
CA GLY A 68 10.46 -7.94 9.35
C GLY A 68 11.85 -8.42 9.73
N ARG A 69 12.18 -9.68 9.38
CA ARG A 69 13.58 -10.16 9.42
C ARG A 69 14.36 -9.76 8.16
N GLN A 70 13.64 -9.40 7.11
CA GLN A 70 14.14 -8.93 5.82
C GLN A 70 13.39 -7.66 5.44
N VAL A 71 13.93 -6.93 4.46
CA VAL A 71 13.34 -5.72 3.89
C VAL A 71 12.65 -6.13 2.59
N HIS A 72 11.38 -5.74 2.43
CA HIS A 72 10.57 -6.07 1.26
C HIS A 72 10.06 -4.78 0.62
N GLU A 73 10.12 -4.67 -0.71
CA GLU A 73 9.39 -3.62 -1.43
C GLU A 73 7.88 -3.80 -1.21
N ALA A 74 7.15 -2.70 -1.01
CA ALA A 74 5.75 -2.76 -0.64
C ALA A 74 4.93 -1.66 -1.32
N TYR A 75 3.80 -2.07 -1.90
CA TYR A 75 2.75 -1.20 -2.41
C TYR A 75 1.58 -1.20 -1.43
N LEU A 76 0.93 -0.06 -1.26
CA LEU A 76 -0.22 0.07 -0.34
C LEU A 76 -1.43 -0.67 -0.91
N VAL A 77 -2.16 -1.38 -0.07
CA VAL A 77 -3.51 -1.88 -0.40
C VAL A 77 -4.51 -1.07 0.40
N ILE A 78 -5.33 -0.29 -0.30
CA ILE A 78 -6.25 0.67 0.29
C ILE A 78 -7.69 0.24 0.01
N GLN A 79 -8.50 0.22 1.07
CA GLN A 79 -9.94 -0.02 1.01
C GLN A 79 -10.68 1.19 1.58
N GLY A 80 -11.32 1.98 0.71
CA GLY A 80 -11.92 3.25 1.10
C GLY A 80 -10.86 4.23 1.65
N LYS A 81 -11.02 4.69 2.88
CA LYS A 81 -10.08 5.60 3.59
C LYS A 81 -9.17 4.89 4.57
N ARG A 82 -8.86 3.62 4.32
CA ARG A 82 -8.05 2.78 5.21
C ARG A 82 -6.97 2.04 4.45
N LEU A 83 -5.76 2.03 5.01
CA LEU A 83 -4.71 1.11 4.64
C LEU A 83 -4.98 -0.24 5.32
N VAL A 84 -5.14 -1.30 4.53
CA VAL A 84 -5.48 -2.65 5.04
C VAL A 84 -4.32 -3.64 4.96
N GLY A 85 -3.29 -3.33 4.17
CA GLY A 85 -2.14 -4.18 3.99
C GLY A 85 -1.22 -3.69 2.89
N PHE A 86 -0.36 -4.59 2.43
CA PHE A 86 0.63 -4.35 1.39
C PHE A 86 0.62 -5.44 0.33
N TYR A 87 0.83 -5.04 -0.92
CA TYR A 87 1.19 -5.95 -2.00
C TYR A 87 2.70 -5.92 -2.16
N LEU A 88 3.34 -7.09 -2.19
CA LEU A 88 4.78 -7.24 -2.33
C LEU A 88 5.08 -7.65 -3.79
N PRO A 89 5.59 -6.74 -4.64
CA PRO A 89 5.68 -6.98 -6.07
C PRO A 89 6.72 -8.04 -6.45
N GLY A 90 7.82 -8.15 -5.68
CA GLY A 90 8.86 -9.16 -5.91
C GLY A 90 8.37 -10.58 -5.63
N GLU A 91 7.49 -10.73 -4.65
CA GLU A 91 6.96 -12.02 -4.19
C GLU A 91 5.56 -12.34 -4.72
N GLN A 92 4.89 -11.41 -5.39
CA GLN A 92 3.49 -11.52 -5.83
C GLN A 92 2.56 -11.98 -4.69
N SER A 93 2.71 -11.34 -3.53
CA SER A 93 1.99 -11.73 -2.31
C SER A 93 1.37 -10.53 -1.61
N TYR A 94 0.30 -10.81 -0.87
CA TYR A 94 -0.38 -9.86 -0.01
C TYR A 94 0.06 -10.07 1.44
N SER A 95 0.47 -8.99 2.10
CA SER A 95 0.76 -8.95 3.53
C SER A 95 -0.31 -8.11 4.23
N PRO A 96 -1.18 -8.71 5.08
CA PRO A 96 -2.17 -7.93 5.82
C PRO A 96 -1.51 -7.05 6.90
N LEU A 97 -2.19 -5.97 7.28
CA LEU A 97 -2.00 -5.34 8.58
C LEU A 97 -2.97 -5.96 9.59
N SER A 98 -2.52 -6.29 10.80
CA SER A 98 -3.42 -6.78 11.86
C SER A 98 -4.53 -5.78 12.21
N MET A 99 -4.27 -4.49 12.04
CA MET A 99 -5.24 -3.43 12.23
C MET A 99 -5.21 -2.44 11.05
N ALA A 100 -6.37 -2.23 10.43
CA ALA A 100 -6.51 -1.27 9.36
C ALA A 100 -6.26 0.16 9.87
N VAL A 101 -5.39 0.90 9.19
CA VAL A 101 -4.96 2.24 9.60
C VAL A 101 -5.77 3.29 8.84
N PRO A 102 -6.47 4.22 9.52
CA PRO A 102 -7.10 5.36 8.86
C PRO A 102 -6.06 6.23 8.16
N ILE A 103 -6.37 6.65 6.93
CA ILE A 103 -5.49 7.52 6.13
C ILE A 103 -6.29 8.72 5.61
N THR A 104 -5.59 9.84 5.41
CA THR A 104 -6.15 11.04 4.79
C THR A 104 -5.39 11.34 3.52
N THR A 105 -6.07 11.22 2.38
CA THR A 105 -5.48 11.36 1.05
C THR A 105 -6.36 12.23 0.16
N GLY A 106 -5.73 13.07 -0.65
CA GLY A 106 -6.37 13.79 -1.75
C GLY A 106 -6.05 13.12 -3.09
N GLU A 107 -7.02 13.11 -4.00
CA GLU A 107 -6.82 12.63 -5.38
C GLU A 107 -5.99 13.66 -6.17
N ILE A 108 -5.13 13.18 -7.06
CA ILE A 108 -4.35 14.00 -7.99
C ILE A 108 -4.48 13.42 -9.40
N GLN A 109 -4.56 14.33 -10.38
CA GLN A 109 -4.73 14.02 -11.81
C GLN A 109 -3.37 13.90 -12.51
#